data_AF-A0A7V6SSU0-F1
#
_entry.id   AF-A0A7V6SSU0-F1
#
_cell.length_a   1.000
_cell.length_b   1.000
_cell.length_c   1.000
_cell.angle_alpha   90.00
_cell.angle_beta   90.00
_cell.angle_gamma   90.00
#
_symmetry.space_group_name_H-M   'P 1'
#
loop_
_entity.id
_entity.type
_entity.pdbx_description
1 polymer ?
#
loop_
_entity_poly.entity_id
_entity_poly.type
_entity_poly.pdbx_seq_one_letter_code
_entity_poly.pdbx_strand_id
1 'polypeptide(L)'
;MRNKRILNILLILAVILIAFFLRQSDILNPPEQPPVISSGEGVSDRPLISKDEVAAYLREHGELPPNFLTKKEAQELGWVASQGNLHDVAPGMSIGGDRFYNREKLLPEKEGRLYYECDIGYEGGRRGPERLVFSNDGLIFYTGDHYESFEPLQ
;
A
#
# COMPACT_ATOMS: atom_id res chain seq x y z
N MET A 1 -6.09 72.23 -27.91
CA MET A 1 -5.86 71.46 -26.66
C MET A 1 -6.76 70.22 -26.50
N ARG A 2 -7.86 70.07 -27.26
CA ARG A 2 -8.82 68.96 -27.10
C ARG A 2 -8.30 67.58 -27.60
N ASN A 3 -7.50 67.56 -28.66
CA ASN A 3 -7.03 66.30 -29.29
C ASN A 3 -5.93 65.59 -28.47
N LYS A 4 -5.08 66.34 -27.75
CA LYS A 4 -4.06 65.76 -26.85
C LYS A 4 -4.69 65.05 -25.65
N ARG A 5 -5.82 65.57 -25.15
CA ARG A 5 -6.58 64.93 -24.06
C ARG A 5 -7.22 63.61 -24.52
N ILE A 6 -7.78 63.57 -25.72
CA ILE A 6 -8.37 62.35 -26.31
C ILE A 6 -7.29 61.29 -26.57
N LEU A 7 -6.12 61.68 -27.09
CA LEU A 7 -5.00 60.75 -27.31
C LEU A 7 -4.49 60.15 -25.98
N ASN A 8 -4.38 60.96 -24.94
CA ASN A 8 -3.96 60.48 -23.62
C ASN A 8 -5.00 59.52 -23.00
N ILE A 9 -6.30 59.77 -23.21
CA ILE A 9 -7.36 58.86 -22.75
C ILE A 9 -7.30 57.53 -23.50
N LEU A 10 -7.10 57.55 -24.82
CA LEU A 10 -6.96 56.32 -25.62
C LEU A 10 -5.72 55.51 -25.22
N LEU A 11 -4.60 56.19 -24.92
CA LEU A 11 -3.39 55.52 -24.43
C LEU A 11 -3.62 54.84 -23.07
N ILE A 12 -4.31 55.52 -22.15
CA ILE A 12 -4.65 54.97 -20.83
C ILE A 12 -5.58 53.76 -20.99
N LEU A 13 -6.60 53.84 -21.86
CA LEU A 13 -7.51 52.72 -22.12
C LEU A 13 -6.79 51.53 -22.75
N ALA A 14 -5.84 51.77 -23.67
CA ALA A 14 -5.03 50.71 -24.27
C ALA A 14 -4.13 50.02 -23.23
N VAL A 15 -3.51 50.78 -22.31
CA VAL A 15 -2.71 50.22 -21.20
C VAL A 15 -3.58 49.40 -20.25
N ILE A 16 -4.80 49.84 -19.93
CA ILE A 16 -5.73 49.08 -19.09
C ILE A 16 -6.18 47.79 -19.78
N LEU A 17 -6.46 47.83 -21.09
CA LEU A 17 -6.80 46.64 -21.88
C LEU A 17 -5.65 45.64 -21.93
N ILE A 18 -4.43 46.11 -22.19
CA ILE A 18 -3.23 45.26 -22.18
C ILE A 18 -3.01 44.66 -20.79
N ALA A 19 -3.13 45.45 -19.72
CA ALA A 19 -3.02 44.96 -18.35
C ALA A 19 -4.12 43.93 -18.01
N PHE A 20 -5.34 44.10 -18.51
CA PHE A 20 -6.43 43.13 -18.36
C PHE A 20 -6.12 41.81 -19.07
N PHE A 21 -5.61 41.85 -20.30
CA PHE A 21 -5.22 40.65 -21.05
C PHE A 21 -4.01 39.94 -20.42
N LEU A 22 -2.99 40.68 -19.94
CA LEU A 22 -1.86 40.10 -19.21
C LEU A 22 -2.29 39.45 -17.88
N ARG A 23 -3.32 40.01 -17.21
CA ARG A 23 -3.89 39.41 -16.00
C ARG A 23 -4.71 38.15 -16.30
N GLN A 24 -5.29 38.04 -17.49
CA GLN A 24 -6.04 36.84 -17.90
C GLN A 24 -5.13 35.65 -18.19
N SER A 25 -3.92 35.86 -18.72
CA SER A 25 -2.93 34.78 -18.88
C SER A 25 -2.49 34.18 -17.53
N ASP A 26 -2.41 34.97 -16.47
CA ASP A 26 -2.04 34.48 -15.14
C ASP A 26 -3.19 33.72 -14.44
N ILE A 27 -4.45 33.95 -14.83
CA ILE A 27 -5.63 33.27 -14.25
C ILE A 27 -5.94 31.94 -14.98
N LEU A 28 -5.50 31.79 -16.23
CA LEU A 28 -5.64 30.54 -16.99
C LEU A 28 -4.53 29.53 -16.73
N ASN A 29 -3.44 29.94 -16.09
CA ASN A 29 -2.53 29.00 -15.46
C ASN A 29 -3.10 28.65 -14.08
N PRO A 30 -3.57 27.41 -13.86
CA PRO A 30 -3.90 26.96 -12.52
C PRO A 30 -2.68 27.19 -11.62
N PRO A 31 -2.86 27.61 -10.36
CA PRO A 31 -1.72 27.66 -9.44
C PRO A 31 -1.03 26.31 -9.47
N GLU A 32 0.29 26.29 -9.71
CA GLU A 32 1.10 25.09 -9.51
C GLU A 32 0.76 24.58 -8.12
N GLN A 33 0.07 23.45 -8.08
CA GLN A 33 -0.27 22.83 -6.82
C GLN A 33 1.06 22.53 -6.13
N PRO A 34 1.27 22.95 -4.86
CA PRO A 34 2.39 22.42 -4.09
C PRO A 34 2.33 20.90 -4.21
N PRO A 35 3.48 20.20 -4.31
CA PRO A 35 3.48 18.76 -4.56
C PRO A 35 2.46 18.11 -3.65
N VAL A 36 1.41 17.57 -4.25
CA VAL A 36 0.44 16.75 -3.56
C VAL A 36 1.28 15.61 -3.04
N ILE A 37 1.53 15.59 -1.73
CA ILE A 37 1.98 14.37 -1.07
C ILE A 37 0.78 13.44 -1.20
N SER A 38 0.74 12.71 -2.31
CA SER A 38 -0.11 11.57 -2.50
C SER A 38 0.35 10.57 -1.45
N SER A 39 -0.36 10.53 -0.33
CA SER A 39 -0.28 9.45 0.65
C SER A 39 -0.93 8.20 0.06
N GLY A 40 -0.42 7.72 -1.08
CA GLY A 40 -1.00 6.65 -1.87
C GLY A 40 -0.49 6.61 -3.31
N GLU A 41 0.83 6.60 -3.54
CA GLU A 41 1.40 6.16 -4.81
C GLU A 41 2.36 5.00 -4.55
N GLY A 42 1.95 3.79 -4.95
CA GLY A 42 2.87 2.65 -5.05
C GLY A 42 2.37 1.27 -4.61
N VAL A 43 1.07 1.02 -4.41
CA VAL A 43 0.62 -0.39 -4.44
C VAL A 43 0.67 -0.80 -5.90
N SER A 44 1.77 -1.42 -6.31
CA SER A 44 1.90 -2.04 -7.61
C SER A 44 0.67 -2.91 -7.87
N ASP A 45 0.12 -2.91 -9.09
CA ASP A 45 -1.02 -3.74 -9.49
C ASP A 45 -0.74 -5.27 -9.39
N ARG A 46 0.47 -5.64 -8.97
CA ARG A 46 0.88 -7.02 -8.69
C ARG A 46 0.69 -7.38 -7.21
N PRO A 47 0.40 -8.66 -6.90
CA PRO A 47 0.42 -9.16 -5.52
C PRO A 47 1.75 -8.90 -4.82
N LEU A 48 1.69 -8.50 -3.54
CA LEU A 48 2.86 -8.45 -2.67
C LEU A 48 3.08 -9.81 -2.04
N ILE A 49 4.20 -10.45 -2.37
CA ILE A 49 4.51 -11.81 -1.92
C ILE A 49 5.89 -11.92 -1.28
N SER A 50 6.81 -10.97 -1.49
CA SER A 50 8.17 -11.07 -0.96
C SER A 50 8.25 -10.69 0.52
N LYS A 51 9.21 -11.27 1.25
CA LYS A 51 9.45 -11.02 2.67
C LYS A 51 9.50 -9.53 2.99
N ASP A 52 10.34 -8.80 2.26
CA ASP A 52 10.65 -7.40 2.56
C ASP A 52 9.47 -6.48 2.24
N GLU A 53 8.74 -6.75 1.16
CA GLU A 53 7.58 -5.95 0.75
C GLU A 53 6.40 -6.14 1.69
N VAL A 54 6.08 -7.40 2.04
CA VAL A 54 4.97 -7.68 2.95
C VAL A 54 5.29 -7.16 4.35
N ALA A 55 6.53 -7.30 4.82
CA ALA A 55 6.97 -6.71 6.09
C ALA A 55 6.90 -5.18 6.07
N ALA A 56 7.30 -4.52 4.98
CA ALA A 56 7.16 -3.07 4.83
C ALA A 56 5.71 -2.63 4.87
N TYR A 57 4.82 -3.33 4.16
CA TYR A 57 3.39 -3.03 4.16
C TYR A 57 2.79 -3.15 5.57
N LEU A 58 3.09 -4.23 6.29
CA LEU A 58 2.65 -4.44 7.68
C LEU A 58 3.11 -3.32 8.62
N ARG A 59 4.36 -2.84 8.46
CA ARG A 59 4.90 -1.74 9.27
C ARG A 59 4.17 -0.43 9.04
N GLU A 60 3.79 -0.15 7.80
CA GLU A 60 3.14 1.09 7.40
C GLU A 60 1.64 1.09 7.71
N HIS A 61 0.96 -0.03 7.47
CA HIS A 61 -0.51 -0.11 7.49
C HIS A 61 -1.06 -0.81 8.74
N GLY A 62 -0.26 -1.63 9.44
CA GLY A 62 -0.71 -2.43 10.58
C GLY A 62 -1.59 -3.63 10.21
N GLU A 63 -1.78 -3.89 8.92
CA GLU A 63 -2.58 -4.99 8.37
C GLU A 63 -1.91 -5.61 7.14
N LEU A 64 -2.40 -6.78 6.72
CA LEU A 64 -1.84 -7.48 5.55
C LEU A 64 -2.19 -6.76 4.24
N PRO A 65 -1.36 -6.91 3.20
CA PRO A 65 -1.74 -6.52 1.85
C PRO A 65 -3.06 -7.17 1.41
N PRO A 66 -3.82 -6.53 0.51
CA PRO A 66 -5.14 -7.02 0.10
C PRO A 66 -5.11 -8.36 -0.65
N ASN A 67 -3.94 -8.84 -1.10
CA ASN A 67 -3.78 -10.12 -1.77
C ASN A 67 -3.63 -11.34 -0.82
N PHE A 68 -4.10 -11.22 0.42
CA PHE A 68 -4.13 -12.30 1.40
C PHE A 68 -5.56 -12.72 1.76
N LEU A 69 -5.76 -14.02 1.94
CA LEU A 69 -6.98 -14.63 2.46
C LEU A 69 -6.65 -15.49 3.67
N THR A 70 -7.51 -15.49 4.67
CA THR A 70 -7.46 -16.52 5.70
C THR A 70 -7.71 -17.91 5.08
N LYS A 71 -7.26 -18.97 5.77
CA LYS A 71 -7.55 -20.35 5.36
C LYS A 71 -9.05 -20.58 5.18
N LYS A 72 -9.87 -19.99 6.04
CA LYS A 72 -11.33 -20.11 5.99
C LYS A 72 -11.90 -19.47 4.72
N GLU A 73 -11.52 -18.23 4.41
CA GLU A 73 -11.98 -17.54 3.20
C GLU A 73 -11.55 -18.27 1.94
N ALA A 74 -10.30 -18.75 1.89
CA ALA A 74 -9.83 -19.56 0.77
C ALA A 74 -10.63 -20.87 0.62
N GLN A 75 -10.95 -21.55 1.73
CA GLN A 75 -11.78 -22.77 1.71
C GLN A 75 -13.20 -22.50 1.20
N GLU A 76 -13.79 -21.37 1.56
CA GLU A 76 -15.11 -20.94 1.06
C GLU A 76 -15.12 -20.71 -0.45
N LEU A 77 -13.97 -20.34 -1.03
CA LEU A 77 -13.77 -20.25 -2.48
C LEU A 77 -13.48 -21.60 -3.16
N GLY A 78 -13.34 -22.69 -2.39
CA GLY A 78 -13.06 -24.02 -2.91
C GLY A 78 -11.59 -24.45 -2.85
N TRP A 79 -10.77 -23.76 -2.07
CA TRP A 79 -9.38 -24.18 -1.87
C TRP A 79 -9.29 -25.50 -1.09
N VAL A 80 -8.53 -26.43 -1.64
CA VAL A 80 -8.18 -27.72 -1.04
C VAL A 80 -6.66 -27.81 -0.95
N ALA A 81 -6.11 -27.65 0.25
CA ALA A 81 -4.66 -27.59 0.49
C ALA A 81 -3.88 -28.78 -0.08
N SER A 82 -4.45 -29.98 -0.05
CA SER A 82 -3.80 -31.19 -0.59
C SER A 82 -3.69 -31.19 -2.12
N GLN A 83 -4.55 -30.43 -2.82
CA GLN A 83 -4.56 -30.28 -4.27
C GLN A 83 -3.67 -29.12 -4.74
N GLY A 84 -3.34 -28.17 -3.86
CA GLY A 84 -2.53 -26.99 -4.24
C GLY A 84 -3.25 -26.06 -5.22
N ASN A 85 -4.57 -26.01 -5.17
CA ASN A 85 -5.43 -25.34 -6.15
C ASN A 85 -5.78 -23.88 -5.78
N LEU A 86 -5.01 -23.20 -4.90
CA LEU A 86 -5.42 -21.86 -4.43
C LEU A 86 -5.53 -20.86 -5.59
N HIS A 87 -4.56 -20.84 -6.51
CA HIS A 87 -4.61 -19.94 -7.66
C HIS A 87 -5.66 -20.32 -8.70
N ASP A 88 -6.22 -21.54 -8.66
CA ASP A 88 -7.34 -21.93 -9.53
C ASP A 88 -8.65 -21.29 -9.06
N VAL A 89 -8.81 -21.12 -7.73
CA VAL A 89 -10.03 -20.57 -7.12
C VAL A 89 -9.90 -19.09 -6.72
N ALA A 90 -8.67 -18.63 -6.51
CA ALA A 90 -8.34 -17.28 -6.06
C ALA A 90 -6.98 -16.83 -6.68
N PRO A 91 -6.98 -16.44 -7.97
CA PRO A 91 -5.75 -16.06 -8.68
C PRO A 91 -5.00 -14.92 -8.00
N GLY A 92 -3.69 -15.08 -7.79
CA GLY A 92 -2.83 -14.06 -7.19
C GLY A 92 -2.95 -13.91 -5.67
N MET A 93 -3.78 -14.71 -5.01
CA MET A 93 -3.98 -14.67 -3.56
C MET A 93 -3.02 -15.60 -2.83
N SER A 94 -2.56 -15.18 -1.65
CA SER A 94 -1.79 -15.96 -0.70
C SER A 94 -2.58 -16.24 0.59
N ILE A 95 -2.18 -17.23 1.38
CA ILE A 95 -2.81 -17.50 2.68
C ILE A 95 -2.19 -16.61 3.76
N GLY A 96 -3.02 -15.95 4.57
CA GLY A 96 -2.55 -15.16 5.71
C GLY A 96 -3.67 -14.54 6.54
N GLY A 97 -3.31 -14.11 7.74
CA GLY A 97 -4.22 -13.46 8.70
C GLY A 97 -4.80 -14.43 9.74
N ASP A 98 -4.52 -15.73 9.63
CA ASP A 98 -4.89 -16.70 10.65
C ASP A 98 -4.07 -16.53 11.94
N ARG A 99 -4.66 -16.94 13.07
CA ARG A 99 -4.03 -16.88 14.38
C ARG A 99 -2.82 -17.81 14.47
N PHE A 100 -1.66 -17.26 14.82
CA PHE A 100 -0.48 -18.02 15.24
C PHE A 100 -0.45 -18.09 16.78
N TYR A 101 -0.44 -19.31 17.32
CA TYR A 101 -0.60 -19.53 18.76
C TYR A 101 0.71 -19.54 19.55
N ASN A 102 1.87 -19.44 18.90
CA ASN A 102 3.19 -19.48 19.54
C ASN A 102 3.34 -20.66 20.53
N ARG A 103 2.89 -21.86 20.13
CA ARG A 103 2.82 -23.03 21.04
C ARG A 103 4.18 -23.47 21.58
N GLU A 104 5.22 -23.29 20.77
CA GLU A 104 6.61 -23.62 21.10
C GLU A 104 7.31 -22.50 21.88
N LYS A 105 6.65 -21.34 22.04
CA LYS A 105 7.15 -20.19 22.81
C LYS A 105 8.49 -19.65 22.33
N LEU A 106 8.71 -19.71 21.02
CA LEU A 106 9.93 -19.18 20.38
C LEU A 106 9.84 -17.65 20.20
N LEU A 107 8.64 -17.07 20.23
CA LEU A 107 8.43 -15.63 20.13
C LEU A 107 8.14 -14.99 21.49
N PRO A 108 8.48 -13.70 21.71
CA PRO A 108 8.27 -13.01 22.98
C PRO A 108 6.80 -12.94 23.40
N GLU A 109 6.48 -13.39 24.62
CA GLU A 109 5.13 -13.34 25.18
C GLU A 109 4.91 -12.06 25.99
N LYS A 110 3.70 -11.48 25.90
CA LYS A 110 3.25 -10.33 26.67
C LYS A 110 1.73 -10.42 26.85
N GLU A 111 1.19 -9.96 27.98
CA GLU A 111 -0.25 -9.92 28.20
C GLU A 111 -0.95 -9.11 27.08
N GLY A 112 -2.01 -9.69 26.52
CA GLY A 112 -2.75 -9.11 25.39
C GLY A 112 -2.07 -9.23 24.02
N ARG A 113 -0.85 -9.79 23.94
CA ARG A 113 -0.17 -10.02 22.66
C ARG A 113 -0.75 -11.23 21.95
N LEU A 114 -1.15 -11.02 20.71
CA LEU A 114 -1.65 -12.01 19.78
C LEU A 114 -0.73 -12.00 18.56
N TYR A 115 -0.43 -13.19 18.03
CA TYR A 115 0.32 -13.34 16.78
C TYR A 115 -0.58 -13.87 15.68
N TYR A 116 -0.25 -13.49 14.44
CA TYR A 116 -0.88 -13.92 13.21
C TYR A 116 0.21 -14.34 12.22
N GLU A 117 -0.14 -15.13 11.22
CA GLU A 117 0.81 -15.61 10.21
C GLU A 117 0.36 -15.30 8.78
N CYS A 118 1.31 -15.19 7.86
CA CYS A 118 1.04 -15.18 6.42
C CYS A 118 2.15 -15.88 5.62
N ASP A 119 1.77 -16.41 4.46
CA ASP A 119 2.66 -17.04 3.49
C ASP A 119 3.56 -16.00 2.81
N ILE A 120 4.80 -16.41 2.52
CA ILE A 120 5.76 -15.60 1.77
C ILE A 120 6.23 -16.38 0.55
N GLY A 121 6.44 -15.67 -0.55
CA GLY A 121 6.95 -16.22 -1.82
C GLY A 121 5.98 -17.18 -2.53
N TYR A 122 4.69 -17.13 -2.22
CA TYR A 122 3.72 -18.06 -2.82
C TYR A 122 3.36 -17.65 -4.26
N GLU A 123 3.66 -18.53 -5.22
CA GLU A 123 3.41 -18.32 -6.65
C GLU A 123 2.39 -19.31 -7.24
N GLY A 124 1.78 -20.16 -6.40
CA GLY A 124 0.82 -21.18 -6.82
C GLY A 124 1.22 -22.60 -6.41
N GLY A 125 0.30 -23.55 -6.55
CA GLY A 125 0.53 -24.95 -6.19
C GLY A 125 0.47 -25.20 -4.68
N ARG A 126 1.41 -26.00 -4.16
CA ARG A 126 1.48 -26.32 -2.73
C ARG A 126 2.19 -25.19 -2.00
N ARG A 127 1.66 -24.81 -0.82
CA ARG A 127 2.28 -23.80 0.05
C ARG A 127 3.70 -24.22 0.45
N GLY A 128 4.65 -23.28 0.36
CA GLY A 128 6.03 -23.46 0.82
C GLY A 128 6.17 -23.36 2.35
N PRO A 129 7.39 -23.44 2.89
CA PRO A 129 7.64 -23.35 4.35
C PRO A 129 7.67 -21.92 4.89
N GLU A 130 7.91 -20.93 4.04
CA GLU A 130 8.24 -19.55 4.46
C GLU A 130 7.03 -18.76 4.95
N ARG A 131 7.19 -18.03 6.05
CA ARG A 131 6.13 -17.20 6.65
C ARG A 131 6.67 -15.92 7.26
N LEU A 132 5.81 -14.91 7.31
CA LEU A 132 5.90 -13.90 8.37
C LEU A 132 4.97 -14.28 9.52
N VAL A 133 5.41 -13.97 10.74
CA VAL A 133 4.59 -13.98 11.94
C VAL A 133 4.63 -12.59 12.55
N PHE A 134 3.47 -11.94 12.69
CA PHE A 134 3.36 -10.57 13.15
C PHE A 134 2.40 -10.45 14.32
N SER A 135 2.66 -9.53 15.25
CA SER A 135 1.83 -9.32 16.42
C SER A 135 0.84 -8.17 16.26
N ASN A 136 -0.25 -8.21 17.03
CA ASN A 136 -1.19 -7.08 17.15
C ASN A 136 -0.57 -5.82 17.76
N ASP A 137 0.64 -5.90 18.30
CA ASP A 137 1.39 -4.78 18.89
C ASP A 137 2.68 -4.44 18.11
N GLY A 138 2.79 -4.89 16.85
CA GLY A 138 3.75 -4.37 15.88
C GLY A 138 5.09 -5.10 15.78
N LEU A 139 5.25 -6.27 16.40
CA LEU A 139 6.43 -7.13 16.17
C LEU A 139 6.27 -7.90 14.86
N ILE A 140 7.38 -8.12 14.15
CA ILE A 140 7.38 -8.90 12.90
C ILE A 140 8.57 -9.85 12.91
N PHE A 141 8.30 -11.13 12.66
CA PHE A 141 9.29 -12.19 12.56
C PHE A 141 9.14 -12.91 11.22
N TYR A 142 10.25 -13.44 10.72
CA TYR A 142 10.29 -14.32 9.56
C TYR A 142 10.74 -15.71 9.96
N THR A 143 10.14 -16.73 9.35
CA THR A 143 10.65 -18.11 9.38
C THR A 143 10.79 -18.61 7.94
N GLY A 144 11.97 -19.15 7.62
CA GLY A 144 12.25 -19.81 6.34
C GLY A 144 12.13 -21.33 6.41
N ASP A 145 11.94 -21.87 7.60
CA ASP A 145 12.08 -23.29 7.95
C ASP A 145 10.80 -23.85 8.58
N HIS A 146 9.64 -23.30 8.22
CA HIS A 146 8.33 -23.78 8.67
C HIS A 146 8.19 -23.79 10.20
N TYR A 147 8.49 -22.63 10.80
CA TYR A 147 8.38 -22.29 12.22
C TYR A 147 9.45 -22.94 13.14
N GLU A 148 10.49 -23.60 12.62
CA GLU A 148 11.58 -24.16 13.44
C GLU A 148 12.46 -23.06 14.06
N SER A 149 12.66 -21.94 13.37
CA SER A 149 13.37 -20.77 13.87
C SER A 149 12.80 -19.45 13.36
N PHE A 150 13.15 -18.34 14.03
CA PHE A 150 12.62 -17.02 13.72
C PHE A 150 13.72 -15.95 13.66
N GLU A 151 13.70 -15.16 12.59
CA GLU A 151 14.47 -13.93 12.40
C GLU A 151 13.59 -12.73 12.77
N PRO A 152 13.96 -11.88 13.76
CA PRO A 152 13.23 -10.64 14.02
C PRO A 152 13.49 -9.61 12.91
N LEU A 153 12.42 -9.02 12.39
CA LEU A 153 12.46 -7.94 11.38
C LEU A 153 12.05 -6.58 11.97
N GLN A 154 11.28 -6.58 13.06
CA GLN A 154 10.88 -5.41 13.85
C GLN A 154 10.59 -5.80 15.31
#